data_AF-A0A834ZQ89-F1
#
_entry.id   AF-A0A834ZQ89-F1
#
_cell.length_a   1.000
_cell.length_b   1.000
_cell.length_c   1.000
_cell.angle_alpha   90.00
_cell.angle_beta   90.00
_cell.angle_gamma   90.00
#
_symmetry.space_group_name_H-M   'P 1'
#
loop_
_entity.id
_entity.type
_entity.pdbx_description
1 polymer ?
#
loop_
_entity_poly.entity_id
_entity_poly.type
_entity_poly.pdbx_seq_one_letter_code
_entity_poly.pdbx_strand_id
1 'polypeptide(L)'
;MISRLNHVHQEISPIVATVVSCLVPILQHAEGLNKSLVENSAITLGRLAWVCTELVSPHMEHFMQSWCTALSMIRDTVEKEDAFWGLCAMVRANPSGALSSLIYMCKAIASWHVRMT
;
A
#
# COMPACT_ATOMS: atom_id res chain seq x y z
N MET A 1 -19.39 11.78 1.70
CA MET A 1 -18.25 10.83 1.56
C MET A 1 -16.92 11.54 1.81
N ILE A 2 -16.62 12.63 1.10
CA ILE A 2 -15.39 13.44 1.27
C ILE A 2 -15.26 14.05 2.68
N SER A 3 -16.35 14.54 3.28
CA SER A 3 -16.32 15.10 4.64
C SER A 3 -15.94 14.09 5.73
N ARG A 4 -16.28 12.80 5.55
CA ARG A 4 -15.90 11.73 6.50
C ARG A 4 -14.43 11.36 6.36
N LEU A 5 -13.90 11.35 5.14
CA LEU A 5 -12.47 11.11 4.89
C LEU A 5 -11.60 12.20 5.53
N ASN A 6 -12.01 13.46 5.45
CA ASN A 6 -11.27 14.57 6.08
C ASN A 6 -11.23 14.46 7.62
N HIS A 7 -12.29 13.97 8.26
CA HIS A 7 -12.28 13.75 9.71
C HIS A 7 -11.33 12.61 10.10
N VAL A 8 -11.42 11.48 9.40
CA VAL A 8 -10.54 10.31 9.64
C VAL A 8 -9.07 10.67 9.40
N HIS A 9 -8.77 11.48 8.40
CA HIS A 9 -7.43 11.99 8.14
C HIS A 9 -6.85 12.74 9.35
N GLN A 10 -7.62 13.63 9.97
CA GLN A 10 -7.18 14.41 11.13
C GLN A 10 -6.90 13.53 12.35
N GLU A 11 -7.72 12.51 12.57
CA GLU A 11 -7.56 11.58 13.69
C GLU A 11 -6.37 10.63 13.51
N ILE A 12 -6.10 10.20 12.27
CA ILE A 12 -5.09 9.17 11.97
C ILE A 12 -3.72 9.78 11.70
N SER A 13 -3.63 11.00 11.13
CA SER A 13 -2.37 11.67 10.82
C SER A 13 -1.28 11.59 11.91
N PRO A 14 -1.58 11.77 13.22
CA PRO A 14 -0.57 11.72 14.27
C PRO A 14 0.14 10.36 14.42
N ILE A 15 -0.50 9.26 14.00
CA ILE A 15 0.02 7.89 14.18
C ILE A 15 0.56 7.26 12.90
N VAL A 16 0.27 7.83 11.72
CA VAL A 16 0.63 7.23 10.41
C VAL A 16 2.12 6.92 10.32
N ALA A 17 2.99 7.88 10.63
CA ALA A 17 4.43 7.70 10.50
C ALA A 17 4.94 6.54 11.38
N THR A 18 4.42 6.41 12.60
CA THR A 18 4.75 5.32 13.52
C THR A 18 4.25 3.98 13.00
N VAL A 19 3.02 3.90 12.50
CA VAL A 19 2.48 2.64 11.99
C VAL A 19 3.24 2.21 10.72
N VAL A 20 3.50 3.14 9.80
CA VAL A 20 4.26 2.86 8.57
C VAL A 20 5.67 2.37 8.92
N SER A 21 6.35 2.97 9.90
CA SER A 21 7.68 2.53 10.32
C SER A 21 7.69 1.13 10.95
N CYS A 22 6.57 0.67 11.52
CA CYS A 22 6.41 -0.71 11.96
C CYS A 22 6.06 -1.69 10.82
N LEU A 23 5.25 -1.26 9.85
CA LEU A 23 4.79 -2.13 8.75
C LEU A 23 5.86 -2.36 7.68
N VAL A 24 6.67 -1.35 7.37
CA VAL A 24 7.69 -1.44 6.31
C VAL A 24 8.70 -2.57 6.57
N PRO A 25 9.28 -2.73 7.78
CA PRO A 25 10.20 -3.84 8.06
C PRO A 25 9.57 -5.23 7.89
N ILE A 26 8.27 -5.39 8.21
CA ILE A 26 7.54 -6.65 8.02
C ILE A 26 7.50 -7.02 6.54
N LEU A 27 7.24 -6.03 5.67
CA LEU A 27 7.20 -6.25 4.22
C LEU A 27 8.59 -6.49 3.63
N GLN A 28 9.61 -5.77 4.11
CA GLN A 28 10.99 -5.93 3.65
C GLN A 28 11.61 -7.29 4.05
N HIS A 29 11.21 -7.85 5.19
CA HIS A 29 11.72 -9.12 5.73
C HIS A 29 10.61 -10.17 5.80
N ALA A 30 9.82 -10.29 4.73
CA ALA A 30 8.67 -11.19 4.68
C ALA A 30 9.04 -12.69 4.70
N GLU A 31 10.30 -13.04 4.41
CA GLU A 31 10.77 -14.41 4.39
C GLU A 31 10.65 -15.08 5.78
N GLY A 32 9.99 -16.23 5.83
CA GLY A 32 9.74 -16.96 7.08
C GLY A 32 8.62 -16.39 7.96
N LEU A 33 8.02 -15.25 7.60
CA LEU A 33 6.87 -14.70 8.32
C LEU A 33 5.56 -15.39 7.93
N ASN A 34 4.58 -15.31 8.83
CA ASN A 34 3.24 -15.80 8.55
C ASN A 34 2.62 -15.02 7.37
N LYS A 35 2.08 -15.73 6.38
CA LYS A 35 1.48 -15.13 5.18
C LYS A 35 0.40 -14.09 5.52
N SER A 36 -0.47 -14.40 6.49
CA SER A 36 -1.55 -13.51 6.91
C SER A 36 -1.02 -12.20 7.51
N LEU A 37 0.12 -12.24 8.23
CA LEU A 37 0.75 -11.03 8.73
C LEU A 37 1.21 -10.13 7.58
N VAL A 38 1.91 -10.70 6.60
CA VAL A 38 2.41 -9.95 5.43
C VAL A 38 1.26 -9.35 4.62
N GLU A 39 0.20 -10.13 4.38
CA GLU A 39 -1.01 -9.68 3.67
C GLU A 39 -1.69 -8.51 4.40
N ASN A 40 -1.95 -8.66 5.70
CA ASN A 40 -2.60 -7.63 6.50
C ASN A 40 -1.74 -6.37 6.62
N SER A 41 -0.41 -6.50 6.71
CA SER A 41 0.51 -5.37 6.70
C SER A 41 0.46 -4.61 5.37
N ALA A 42 0.45 -5.32 4.24
CA ALA A 42 0.36 -4.71 2.92
C ALA A 42 -0.97 -3.99 2.69
N ILE A 43 -2.09 -4.59 3.09
CA ILE A 43 -3.42 -3.98 3.01
C ILE A 43 -3.52 -2.74 3.89
N THR A 44 -3.03 -2.83 5.13
CA THR A 44 -3.07 -1.70 6.09
C THR A 44 -2.24 -0.53 5.56
N LEU A 45 -1.04 -0.78 5.05
CA LEU A 45 -0.21 0.25 4.44
C LEU A 45 -0.93 0.94 3.27
N GLY A 46 -1.62 0.17 2.42
CA GLY A 46 -2.40 0.73 1.32
C GLY A 46 -3.56 1.63 1.77
N ARG A 47 -4.30 1.23 2.81
CA ARG A 47 -5.38 2.06 3.38
C ARG A 47 -4.84 3.35 4.00
N LEU A 48 -3.71 3.29 4.70
CA LEU A 48 -3.05 4.49 5.24
C LEU A 48 -2.55 5.41 4.11
N ALA A 49 -1.97 4.82 3.06
CA ALA A 49 -1.53 5.54 1.88
C ALA A 49 -2.68 6.21 1.11
N TRP A 50 -3.90 5.65 1.17
CA TRP A 50 -5.10 6.27 0.63
C TRP A 50 -5.58 7.46 1.46
N VAL A 51 -5.57 7.34 2.78
CA VAL A 51 -6.10 8.38 3.69
C VAL A 51 -5.11 9.53 3.87
N CYS A 52 -3.82 9.24 4.09
CA CYS A 52 -2.78 10.22 4.41
C CYS A 52 -1.65 10.16 3.37
N THR A 53 -2.01 10.29 2.09
CA THR A 53 -1.06 10.16 0.96
C THR A 53 0.15 11.08 1.12
N GLU A 54 -0.06 12.31 1.55
CA GLU A 54 0.99 13.33 1.73
C GLU A 54 2.04 12.95 2.80
N LEU A 55 1.67 12.12 3.78
CA LEU A 55 2.60 11.62 4.79
C LEU A 55 3.35 10.38 4.33
N VAL A 56 2.75 9.57 3.46
CA VAL A 56 3.30 8.27 3.06
C VAL A 56 4.12 8.37 1.76
N SER A 57 3.69 9.19 0.79
CA SER A 57 4.31 9.29 -0.53
C SER A 57 5.77 9.73 -0.54
N PRO A 58 6.26 10.60 0.36
CA PRO A 58 7.69 10.95 0.39
C PRO A 58 8.61 9.77 0.72
N HIS A 59 8.08 8.72 1.34
CA HIS A 59 8.84 7.55 1.80
C HIS A 59 8.69 6.33 0.90
N MET A 60 7.92 6.44 -0.19
CA MET A 60 7.51 5.28 -1.00
C MET A 60 8.69 4.50 -1.60
N GLU A 61 9.79 5.16 -1.95
CA GLU A 61 10.98 4.51 -2.51
C GLU A 61 11.56 3.43 -1.58
N HIS A 62 11.39 3.58 -0.26
CA HIS A 62 11.93 2.63 0.72
C HIS A 62 11.17 1.31 0.77
N PHE A 63 9.89 1.28 0.40
CA PHE A 63 9.03 0.11 0.61
C PHE A 63 8.24 -0.32 -0.63
N MET A 64 8.21 0.49 -1.70
CA MET A 64 7.35 0.22 -2.86
C MET A 64 7.60 -1.15 -3.49
N GLN A 65 8.87 -1.53 -3.62
CA GLN A 65 9.25 -2.84 -4.17
C GLN A 65 8.72 -4.01 -3.33
N SER A 66 8.99 -4.01 -2.02
CA SER A 66 8.55 -5.09 -1.12
C SER A 66 7.02 -5.11 -0.97
N TRP A 67 6.41 -3.94 -0.93
CA TRP A 67 4.96 -3.80 -0.86
C TRP A 67 4.26 -4.31 -2.12
N CYS A 68 4.71 -3.91 -3.32
CA CYS A 68 4.15 -4.43 -4.58
C CYS A 68 4.34 -5.95 -4.72
N THR A 69 5.47 -6.47 -4.23
CA THR A 69 5.71 -7.93 -4.19
C THR A 69 4.72 -8.63 -3.27
N ALA A 70 4.42 -8.06 -2.09
CA ALA A 70 3.39 -8.59 -1.20
C ALA A 70 2.00 -8.53 -1.84
N LEU A 71 1.64 -7.38 -2.43
CA LEU A 71 0.35 -7.16 -3.10
C LEU A 71 0.10 -8.16 -4.25
N SER A 72 1.13 -8.54 -5.01
CA SER A 72 0.98 -9.50 -6.11
C SER A 72 0.62 -10.91 -5.65
N MET A 73 0.80 -11.22 -4.36
CA MET A 73 0.54 -12.53 -3.76
C MET A 73 -0.83 -12.60 -3.06
N ILE A 74 -1.52 -11.47 -2.93
CA ILE A 74 -2.85 -11.37 -2.30
C ILE A 74 -3.93 -11.75 -3.32
N ARG A 75 -4.92 -12.51 -2.86
CA ARG A 75 -6.11 -12.86 -3.67
C ARG A 75 -6.95 -11.62 -3.97
N ASP A 76 -7.74 -11.68 -5.04
CA ASP A 76 -8.57 -10.56 -5.47
C ASP A 76 -9.79 -10.41 -4.55
N THR A 77 -9.63 -9.53 -3.55
CA THR A 77 -10.64 -9.17 -2.55
C THR A 77 -10.84 -7.65 -2.51
N VAL A 78 -11.89 -7.20 -1.82
CA VAL A 78 -12.16 -5.76 -1.62
C VAL A 78 -11.00 -5.09 -0.85
N GLU A 79 -10.37 -5.82 0.07
CA GLU A 79 -9.21 -5.32 0.82
C GLU A 79 -7.99 -5.12 -0.09
N LYS A 80 -7.79 -5.97 -1.10
CA LYS A 80 -6.76 -5.75 -2.13
C LYS A 80 -7.09 -4.51 -2.95
N GLU A 81 -8.37 -4.31 -3.31
CA GLU A 81 -8.81 -3.13 -4.07
C GLU A 81 -8.52 -1.84 -3.29
N ASP A 82 -8.87 -1.78 -2.00
CA ASP A 82 -8.54 -0.67 -1.11
C ASP A 82 -7.04 -0.34 -1.12
N ALA A 83 -6.19 -1.38 -1.08
CA ALA A 83 -4.74 -1.20 -1.07
C ALA A 83 -4.24 -0.63 -2.41
N PHE A 84 -4.84 -1.04 -3.52
CA PHE A 84 -4.52 -0.51 -4.85
C PHE A 84 -5.02 0.93 -5.05
N TRP A 85 -6.13 1.34 -4.43
CA TRP A 85 -6.50 2.76 -4.40
C TRP A 85 -5.41 3.60 -3.74
N GLY A 86 -4.87 3.14 -2.60
CA GLY A 86 -3.71 3.75 -1.94
C GLY A 86 -2.47 3.81 -2.83
N LEU A 87 -2.15 2.72 -3.53
CA LEU A 87 -1.04 2.68 -4.50
C LEU A 87 -1.22 3.76 -5.57
N CYS A 88 -2.40 3.84 -6.19
CA CYS A 88 -2.69 4.85 -7.21
C CYS A 88 -2.63 6.27 -6.65
N ALA A 89 -3.09 6.51 -5.41
CA ALA A 89 -2.98 7.82 -4.77
C ALA A 89 -1.52 8.23 -4.58
N MET A 90 -0.67 7.35 -4.06
CA MET A 90 0.75 7.65 -3.88
C MET A 90 1.46 7.91 -5.21
N VAL A 91 1.21 7.10 -6.24
CA VAL A 91 1.82 7.30 -7.55
C VAL A 91 1.38 8.62 -8.17
N ARG A 92 0.11 9.02 -7.99
CA ARG A 92 -0.36 10.35 -8.43
C ARG A 92 0.32 11.50 -7.67
N ALA A 93 0.56 11.34 -6.38
CA ALA A 93 1.20 12.36 -5.54
C ALA A 93 2.71 12.48 -5.77
N ASN A 94 3.40 11.36 -6.00
CA ASN A 94 4.84 11.29 -6.21
C ASN A 94 5.20 10.26 -7.30
N PRO A 95 5.03 10.61 -8.59
CA PRO A 95 5.33 9.69 -9.69
C PRO A 95 6.82 9.38 -9.82
N SER A 96 7.70 10.33 -9.48
CA SER A 96 9.15 10.14 -9.53
C SER A 96 9.61 9.03 -8.57
N GLY A 97 9.05 9.01 -7.35
CA GLY A 97 9.36 7.97 -6.36
C GLY A 97 8.84 6.58 -6.72
N ALA A 98 7.89 6.48 -7.64
CA ALA A 98 7.39 5.20 -8.13
C ALA A 98 8.28 4.59 -9.25
N LEU A 99 9.08 5.41 -9.93
CA LEU A 99 9.77 5.03 -11.17
C LEU A 99 10.76 3.87 -10.96
N SER A 100 11.50 3.90 -9.85
CA SER A 100 12.47 2.84 -9.47
C SER A 100 11.81 1.47 -9.26
N SER A 101 10.50 1.46 -8.95
CA SER A 101 9.73 0.26 -8.63
C SER A 101 8.71 -0.11 -9.70
N LEU A 102 8.80 0.47 -10.90
CA LEU A 102 7.82 0.29 -11.98
C LEU A 102 7.57 -1.19 -12.32
N ILE A 103 8.63 -2.01 -12.40
CA ILE A 103 8.50 -3.45 -12.70
C ILE A 103 7.65 -4.16 -11.64
N TYR A 104 7.83 -3.81 -10.36
CA TYR A 104 7.09 -4.42 -9.26
C TYR A 104 5.63 -3.97 -9.26
N MET A 105 5.37 -2.69 -9.55
CA MET A 105 4.01 -2.19 -9.74
C MET A 105 3.29 -2.91 -10.89
N CYS A 106 3.95 -3.07 -12.04
CA CYS A 106 3.38 -3.78 -13.17
C CYS A 106 3.05 -5.24 -12.82
N LYS A 107 3.93 -5.94 -12.09
CA LYS A 107 3.66 -7.30 -11.58
C LYS A 107 2.47 -7.33 -10.62
N ALA A 108 2.37 -6.36 -9.71
CA ALA A 108 1.24 -6.25 -8.80
C ALA A 108 -0.07 -6.03 -9.55
N ILE A 109 -0.09 -5.11 -10.52
CA ILE A 109 -1.26 -4.84 -11.37
C ILE A 109 -1.64 -6.08 -12.20
N ALA A 110 -0.66 -6.79 -12.77
CA ALA A 110 -0.89 -7.99 -13.55
C ALA A 110 -1.39 -9.19 -12.70
N SER A 111 -1.30 -9.12 -11.37
CA SER A 111 -1.78 -10.19 -10.48
C SER A 111 -3.31 -10.25 -10.34
N TRP A 112 -4.02 -9.23 -10.83
CA TRP A 112 -5.48 -9.21 -10.82
C TRP A 112 -6.02 -10.16 -11.89
N HIS A 113 -6.78 -11.17 -11.46
CA HIS A 113 -7.47 -12.06 -12.38
C HIS A 113 -8.76 -11.37 -12.83
N VAL A 114 -8.88 -11.14 -14.13
CA VAL A 114 -10.15 -10.73 -14.73
C VAL A 114 -11.17 -11.82 -14.42
N ARG A 115 -12.15 -11.52 -13.55
CA ARG A 115 -13.33 -12.36 -13.42
C ARG A 115 -14.03 -12.32 -14.78
N MET A 116 -13.84 -13.36 -15.59
CA MET A 116 -14.73 -13.62 -16.72
C MET A 116 -16.06 -14.04 -16.11
N THR A 117 -16.93 -13.06 -15.87
CA THR A 117 -18.35 -13.25 -15.55
C THR A 117 -19.17 -12.55 -16.61
#